data_AF-A0A9D6UJ47-F1
#
_entry.id   AF-A0A9D6UJ47-F1
#
_cell.length_a   1.000
_cell.length_b   1.000
_cell.length_c   1.000
_cell.angle_alpha   90.00
_cell.angle_beta   90.00
_cell.angle_gamma   90.00
#
_symmetry.space_group_name_H-M   'P 1'
#
loop_
_entity.id
_entity.type
_entity.pdbx_description
1 polymer ?
#
loop_
_entity_poly.entity_id
_entity_poly.type
_entity_poly.pdbx_seq_one_letter_code
_entity_poly.pdbx_strand_id
1 'polypeptide(L)'
;MSKALVVMLAMAAVLTFTSMVIAADKISGEVTNYTVGKEIVIMDVEGKVHKLGITKKTNVMGDVKAGVKVDVEASGMEAKSISVQTAAAPKPEPAPVN
;
A
#
# COMPACT_ATOMS: atom_id res chain seq x y z
N MET A 1 -38.90 32.90 25.95
CA MET A 1 -37.69 32.11 25.63
C MET A 1 -37.35 32.37 24.17
N SER A 2 -36.38 33.26 23.92
CA SER A 2 -36.12 33.87 22.61
C SER A 2 -35.52 32.89 21.61
N LYS A 3 -36.11 32.85 20.41
CA LYS A 3 -35.71 32.07 19.22
C LYS A 3 -34.26 32.30 18.77
N ALA A 4 -33.57 33.29 19.34
CA ALA A 4 -32.15 33.57 19.10
C ALA A 4 -31.21 32.46 19.62
N LEU A 5 -31.64 31.66 20.61
CA LEU A 5 -30.78 30.61 21.18
C LEU A 5 -30.65 29.38 20.28
N VAL A 6 -31.66 29.11 19.44
CA VAL A 6 -31.69 27.90 18.59
C VAL A 6 -30.84 28.06 17.33
N VAL A 7 -30.66 29.28 16.85
CA VAL A 7 -29.84 29.56 15.64
C VAL A 7 -28.34 29.48 15.94
N MET A 8 -27.93 29.76 17.18
CA MET A 8 -26.51 29.77 17.55
C MET A 8 -25.90 28.37 17.69
N LEU A 9 -26.72 27.31 17.79
CA LEU A 9 -26.26 25.93 17.94
C LEU A 9 -26.05 25.18 16.61
N ALA A 10 -26.30 25.81 15.46
CA ALA A 10 -26.22 25.16 14.14
C ALA A 10 -24.91 25.38 13.38
N MET A 11 -24.03 26.30 13.82
CA MET A 11 -22.82 26.69 13.07
C MET A 11 -21.49 26.14 13.62
N ALA A 12 -21.53 25.13 14.50
CA ALA A 12 -20.32 24.49 15.05
C ALA A 12 -20.07 23.08 14.51
N ALA A 13 -20.77 22.63 13.46
CA ALA A 13 -20.32 21.49 12.65
C ALA A 13 -19.24 21.98 11.67
N VAL A 14 -18.19 22.60 12.21
CA VAL A 14 -16.95 22.87 11.49
C VAL A 14 -16.38 21.52 11.14
N LEU A 15 -16.59 21.14 9.88
CA LEU A 15 -15.72 20.35 9.01
C LEU A 15 -14.41 19.92 9.67
N THR A 16 -14.47 18.94 10.56
CA THR A 16 -13.32 18.11 10.86
C THR A 16 -13.21 17.15 9.69
N PHE A 17 -12.68 17.65 8.58
CA PHE A 17 -11.84 16.82 7.73
C PHE A 17 -10.65 16.44 8.61
N THR A 18 -10.86 15.46 9.49
CA THR A 18 -9.78 14.67 10.04
C THR A 18 -9.08 14.16 8.80
N SER A 19 -7.90 14.71 8.56
CA SER A 19 -6.99 14.29 7.51
C SER A 19 -6.95 12.78 7.57
N MET A 20 -7.66 12.14 6.63
CA MET A 20 -7.58 10.71 6.42
C MET A 20 -6.14 10.53 6.01
N VAL A 21 -5.29 10.22 6.99
CA VAL A 21 -3.97 9.72 6.74
C VAL A 21 -4.28 8.40 6.06
N ILE A 22 -4.31 8.43 4.72
CA ILE A 22 -4.31 7.23 3.90
C ILE A 22 -2.92 6.66 4.15
N ALA A 23 -2.78 5.99 5.29
CA ALA A 23 -1.62 5.22 5.62
C ALA A 23 -1.48 4.23 4.47
N ALA A 24 -0.38 4.35 3.75
CA ALA A 24 -0.05 3.37 2.76
C ALA A 24 0.25 2.08 3.52
N ASP A 25 -0.62 1.09 3.40
CA ASP A 25 -0.47 -0.19 4.08
C ASP A 25 0.67 -0.95 3.40
N LYS A 26 1.80 -1.07 4.11
CA LYS A 26 2.92 -1.87 3.63
C LYS A 26 2.68 -3.33 3.99
N ILE A 27 2.49 -4.15 2.96
CA ILE A 27 2.28 -5.59 3.06
C ILE A 27 3.54 -6.28 2.55
N SER A 28 4.14 -7.11 3.39
CA SER A 28 5.30 -7.92 3.05
C SER A 28 4.89 -9.39 3.11
N GLY A 29 5.16 -10.15 2.06
CA GLY A 29 4.72 -11.54 2.01
C GLY A 29 5.08 -12.26 0.73
N GLU A 30 4.62 -13.50 0.62
CA GLU A 30 4.82 -14.33 -0.56
C GLU A 30 3.64 -14.21 -1.52
N VAL A 31 3.93 -14.04 -2.80
CA VAL A 31 2.90 -14.00 -3.84
C VAL A 31 2.32 -15.38 -4.03
N THR A 32 1.03 -15.53 -3.77
CA THR A 32 0.31 -16.79 -4.04
C THR A 32 -0.30 -16.79 -5.44
N ASN A 33 -0.72 -15.62 -5.93
CA ASN A 33 -1.26 -15.45 -7.28
C ASN A 33 -0.95 -14.03 -7.79
N TYR A 34 -0.67 -13.92 -9.09
CA TYR A 34 -0.42 -12.65 -9.74
C TYR A 34 -1.03 -12.62 -11.13
N THR A 35 -1.94 -11.68 -11.37
CA THR A 35 -2.54 -11.43 -12.68
C THR A 35 -2.28 -9.99 -13.10
N VAL A 36 -1.37 -9.82 -14.06
CA VAL A 36 -0.97 -8.50 -14.58
C VAL A 36 -2.19 -7.67 -14.97
N GLY A 37 -2.27 -6.45 -14.43
CA GLY A 37 -3.35 -5.50 -14.73
C GLY A 37 -4.72 -5.87 -14.17
N LYS A 38 -4.82 -6.87 -13.29
CA LYS A 38 -6.03 -7.18 -12.52
C LYS A 38 -5.76 -7.12 -11.02
N GLU A 39 -4.96 -8.06 -10.50
CA GLU A 39 -4.81 -8.25 -9.06
C GLU A 39 -3.55 -9.02 -8.69
N ILE A 40 -3.10 -8.82 -7.45
CA ILE A 40 -2.08 -9.61 -6.77
C ILE A 40 -2.65 -10.16 -5.47
N VAL A 41 -2.28 -11.40 -5.16
CA VAL A 41 -2.66 -12.09 -3.92
C VAL A 41 -1.38 -12.45 -3.17
N ILE A 42 -1.27 -11.98 -1.94
CA ILE A 42 -0.06 -12.08 -1.12
C ILE A 42 -0.45 -12.75 0.20
N MET A 43 0.34 -13.73 0.64
CA MET A 43 0.25 -14.27 1.98
C MET A 43 1.31 -13.61 2.85
N ASP A 44 0.89 -12.88 3.87
CA ASP A 44 1.81 -12.27 4.81
C ASP A 44 2.43 -13.33 5.74
N VAL A 45 3.41 -12.90 6.53
CA VAL A 45 4.10 -13.76 7.50
C VAL A 45 3.20 -14.22 8.66
N GLU A 46 2.04 -13.57 8.86
CA GLU A 46 1.02 -13.97 9.83
C GLU A 46 0.04 -14.99 9.24
N GLY A 47 0.20 -15.36 7.96
CA GLY A 47 -0.68 -16.27 7.24
C GLY A 47 -1.97 -15.63 6.73
N LYS A 48 -2.11 -14.30 6.78
CA LYS A 48 -3.26 -13.59 6.21
C LYS A 48 -3.07 -13.38 4.71
N VAL A 49 -4.15 -13.58 3.97
CA VAL A 49 -4.19 -13.40 2.52
C VAL A 49 -4.69 -12.00 2.20
N HIS A 50 -3.83 -11.20 1.57
CA HIS A 50 -4.13 -9.86 1.08
C HIS A 50 -4.37 -9.89 -0.41
N LYS A 51 -5.50 -9.34 -0.84
CA LYS A 51 -5.90 -9.25 -2.24
C LYS A 51 -5.96 -7.79 -2.66
N LEU A 52 -5.11 -7.40 -3.60
CA LEU A 52 -4.95 -6.02 -4.03
C LEU A 52 -5.15 -5.89 -5.54
N GLY A 53 -5.91 -4.88 -5.95
CA GLY A 53 -6.06 -4.52 -7.36
C GLY A 53 -4.78 -3.95 -7.95
N ILE A 54 -4.42 -4.37 -9.16
CA ILE A 54 -3.32 -3.80 -9.94
C ILE A 54 -3.92 -2.91 -11.01
N THR A 55 -3.48 -1.66 -11.05
CA THR A 55 -3.89 -0.71 -12.08
C THR A 55 -2.68 -0.35 -12.95
N LYS A 56 -2.91 0.40 -14.03
CA LYS A 56 -1.82 0.96 -14.85
C LYS A 56 -0.91 1.94 -14.09
N LYS A 57 -1.36 2.42 -12.92
CA LYS A 57 -0.59 3.32 -12.06
C LYS A 57 0.26 2.58 -11.04
N THR A 58 0.08 1.26 -10.90
CA THR A 58 0.87 0.43 -10.00
C THR A 58 2.29 0.31 -10.53
N ASN A 59 3.27 0.72 -9.72
CA ASN A 59 4.68 0.58 -10.08
C ASN A 59 5.18 -0.81 -9.69
N VAL A 60 5.58 -1.63 -10.67
CA VAL A 60 6.06 -2.99 -10.45
C VAL A 60 7.56 -3.04 -10.70
N MET A 61 8.32 -3.33 -9.65
CA MET A 61 9.78 -3.43 -9.65
C MET A 61 10.20 -4.90 -9.48
N GLY A 62 10.77 -5.47 -10.55
CA GLY A 62 11.21 -6.86 -10.59
C GLY A 62 10.24 -7.80 -11.29
N ASP A 63 10.61 -9.07 -11.36
CA ASP A 63 9.81 -10.13 -11.99
C ASP A 63 8.90 -10.79 -10.95
N VAL A 64 7.63 -10.37 -10.92
CA VAL A 64 6.63 -10.85 -9.96
C VAL A 64 6.01 -12.15 -10.47
N LYS A 65 6.19 -13.23 -9.70
CA LYS A 65 5.64 -14.57 -9.97
C LYS A 65 5.12 -15.19 -8.69
N ALA A 66 4.23 -16.17 -8.79
CA ALA A 66 3.82 -16.95 -7.63
C ALA A 66 5.05 -17.63 -6.97
N GLY A 67 5.12 -17.62 -5.65
CA GLY A 67 6.21 -18.16 -4.85
C GLY A 67 7.34 -17.17 -4.52
N VAL A 68 7.31 -15.94 -5.04
CA VAL A 68 8.34 -14.93 -4.73
C VAL A 68 7.89 -14.04 -3.57
N LYS A 69 8.85 -13.61 -2.75
CA LYS A 69 8.59 -12.61 -1.70
C LYS A 69 8.57 -11.22 -2.29
N VAL A 70 7.60 -10.42 -1.89
CA VAL A 70 7.39 -9.05 -2.36
C VAL A 70 7.09 -8.12 -1.19
N ASP A 71 7.46 -6.86 -1.34
CA ASP A 71 6.97 -5.75 -0.55
C ASP A 71 5.99 -4.96 -1.41
N VAL A 72 4.76 -4.79 -0.91
CA VAL A 72 3.69 -4.09 -1.59
C VAL A 72 3.22 -2.94 -0.74
N GLU A 73 3.21 -1.76 -1.34
CA GLU A 73 2.58 -0.59 -0.75
C GLU A 73 1.15 -0.49 -1.28
N ALA A 74 0.18 -0.72 -0.42
CA ALA A 74 -1.24 -0.64 -0.73
C ALA A 74 -1.80 0.73 -0.31
N SER A 75 -2.88 1.15 -0.97
CA SER A 75 -3.64 2.33 -0.62
C SER A 75 -5.12 1.95 -0.63
N GLY A 76 -5.60 1.40 0.49
CA GLY A 76 -6.90 0.73 0.54
C GLY A 76 -6.84 -0.61 -0.18
N MET A 77 -7.66 -0.79 -1.23
CA MET A 77 -7.76 -2.06 -1.97
C MET A 77 -6.86 -2.12 -3.22
N GLU A 78 -6.06 -1.09 -3.49
CA GLU A 78 -5.20 -1.01 -4.67
C GLU A 78 -3.71 -1.06 -4.29
N ALA A 79 -2.92 -1.79 -5.06
CA ALA A 79 -1.47 -1.76 -4.96
C ALA A 79 -0.92 -0.49 -5.65
N LYS A 80 -0.16 0.32 -4.91
CA LYS A 80 0.59 1.46 -5.45
C LYS A 80 1.95 1.03 -5.97
N SER A 81 2.69 0.24 -5.21
CA SER A 81 3.99 -0.28 -5.61
C SER A 81 4.13 -1.75 -5.23
N ILE A 82 4.81 -2.53 -6.07
CA ILE A 82 5.12 -3.94 -5.84
C ILE A 82 6.61 -4.10 -6.11
N SER A 83 7.39 -4.46 -5.10
CA SER A 83 8.83 -4.66 -5.21
C SER A 83 9.16 -6.10 -4.86
N VAL A 84 9.80 -6.82 -5.78
CA VAL A 84 10.30 -8.17 -5.48
C VAL A 84 11.44 -8.05 -4.49
N GLN A 85 11.33 -8.73 -3.35
CA GLN A 85 12.42 -8.92 -2.42
C GLN A 85 13.43 -9.86 -3.05
N THR A 86 14.29 -9.29 -3.88
CA THR A 86 15.50 -9.97 -4.31
C THR A 86 16.39 -9.98 -3.07
N ALA A 87 16.75 -11.16 -2.55
CA ALA A 87 17.79 -11.27 -1.52
C ALA A 87 18.94 -10.36 -1.98
N ALA A 88 19.25 -9.35 -1.17
CA ALA A 88 19.97 -8.14 -1.58
C ALA A 88 20.96 -8.43 -2.71
N ALA A 89 20.80 -7.77 -3.85
CA ALA A 89 21.87 -7.72 -4.84
C ALA A 89 23.16 -7.39 -4.06
N PRO A 90 24.25 -8.17 -4.21
CA PRO A 90 25.46 -7.94 -3.46
C PRO A 90 25.81 -6.46 -3.61
N LYS A 91 25.94 -5.77 -2.48
CA LYS A 91 26.37 -4.38 -2.40
C LYS A 91 27.51 -4.20 -3.42
N PRO A 92 27.48 -3.19 -4.31
CA PRO A 92 28.56 -2.99 -5.26
C PRO A 92 29.87 -2.97 -4.48
N GLU A 93 30.69 -3.99 -4.70
CA GLU A 93 32.01 -4.06 -4.10
C GLU A 93 32.75 -2.82 -4.60
N PRO A 94 33.26 -1.95 -3.72
CA PRO A 94 33.99 -0.77 -4.16
C PRO A 94 35.15 -1.25 -5.02
N ALA A 95 35.23 -0.75 -6.26
CA ALA A 95 36.28 -1.09 -7.20
C ALA A 95 37.65 -0.94 -6.53
N PRO A 96 38.60 -1.87 -6.74
CA PRO A 96 39.93 -1.75 -6.15
C PRO A 96 40.56 -0.43 -6.61
N VAL A 97 40.91 0.41 -5.63
CA VAL A 97 41.68 1.62 -5.86
C VAL A 97 43.10 1.16 -6.19
N ASN A 98 43.50 1.34 -7.44
CA ASN A 98 44.85 1.06 -7.94
C ASN A 98 45.80 2.19 -7.51
#